data_AF-A0A846Q8E5-F1
#
_entry.id   AF-A0A846Q8E5-F1
#
_cell.length_a   1.000
_cell.length_b   1.000
_cell.length_c   1.000
_cell.angle_alpha   90.00
_cell.angle_beta   90.00
_cell.angle_gamma   90.00
#
_symmetry.space_group_name_H-M   'P 1'
#
loop_
_entity.id
_entity.type
_entity.pdbx_description
1 polymer ?
#
loop_
_entity_poly.entity_id
_entity_poly.type
_entity_poly.pdbx_seq_one_letter_code
_entity_poly.pdbx_strand_id
1 'polypeptide(L)'
;MSMEILPAGMWYIEKLVPDYGHFFVVKRLITSHKTRYQKIEIFEHEVFGKLMFLDGNLQLATSDEWIYHEVLVHQPMLTHKEPKRVAVIGGGDGGSLREVLKHSCVEEVYLVDLDPGVIEASEKYLPEVCGEAFKDERVIIVCEEGRSFLEKSGRFDVILCDITDPFTGLSAKLFTKEFYKLVKDRLDENGVFATQAEASHHSHLYFKISFPTVTETLRQIFDIVVPYTAYIPSYGMEWGFALATDLQESADAGEKEIMERMKDRCIDTRFYTPQIYKRLASLPLNLQGVIENYGEVMSDEQAEELVELARRVITLGR
;
A
#
# COMPACT_ATOMS: atom_id res chain seq x y z
N MET A 1 -31.71 -9.76 25.72
CA MET A 1 -31.11 -8.99 24.61
C MET A 1 -32.11 -8.99 23.48
N SER A 2 -32.77 -7.86 23.24
CA SER A 2 -33.65 -7.70 22.08
C SER A 2 -32.82 -7.83 20.80
N MET A 3 -33.16 -8.83 19.98
CA MET A 3 -32.71 -8.94 18.59
C MET A 3 -33.36 -7.80 17.78
N GLU A 4 -32.75 -6.63 17.76
CA GLU A 4 -32.92 -5.77 16.58
C GLU A 4 -32.08 -6.39 15.47
N ILE A 5 -32.75 -6.87 14.42
CA ILE A 5 -32.14 -7.69 13.36
C ILE A 5 -31.15 -6.87 12.51
N LEU A 6 -31.24 -5.53 12.51
CA LEU A 6 -30.22 -4.61 12.02
C LEU A 6 -30.31 -3.30 12.83
N PRO A 7 -29.20 -2.72 13.31
CA PRO A 7 -29.23 -1.50 14.09
C PRO A 7 -29.72 -0.31 13.24
N ALA A 8 -30.56 0.55 13.81
CA ALA A 8 -30.83 1.86 13.23
C ALA A 8 -29.52 2.67 13.18
N GLY A 9 -29.24 3.34 12.06
CA GLY A 9 -27.98 4.06 11.91
C GLY A 9 -27.75 4.56 10.49
N MET A 10 -26.62 5.24 10.29
CA MET A 10 -26.15 5.59 8.95
C MET A 10 -25.35 4.41 8.41
N TRP A 11 -25.75 3.92 7.24
CA TRP A 11 -25.11 2.78 6.58
C TRP A 11 -24.26 3.29 5.45
N TYR A 12 -23.02 2.84 5.39
CA TYR A 12 -22.13 3.05 4.27
C TYR A 12 -21.86 1.71 3.61
N ILE A 13 -22.06 1.62 2.29
CA ILE A 13 -21.83 0.38 1.53
C ILE A 13 -20.62 0.60 0.65
N GLU A 14 -19.57 -0.17 0.94
CA GLU A 14 -18.41 -0.28 0.08
C GLU A 14 -18.64 -1.43 -0.90
N LYS A 15 -18.54 -1.14 -2.19
CA LYS A 15 -18.70 -2.13 -3.24
C LYS A 15 -17.33 -2.46 -3.83
N LEU A 16 -16.79 -3.62 -3.48
CA LEU A 16 -15.49 -4.09 -3.97
C LEU A 16 -15.59 -4.68 -5.37
N VAL A 17 -16.53 -5.62 -5.58
CA VAL A 17 -16.78 -6.30 -6.85
C VAL A 17 -18.29 -6.35 -7.13
N PRO A 18 -18.76 -6.78 -8.33
CA PRO A 18 -20.17 -6.73 -8.68
C PRO A 18 -21.11 -7.43 -7.69
N ASP A 19 -20.66 -8.51 -7.06
CA ASP A 19 -21.43 -9.43 -6.22
C ASP A 19 -20.94 -9.51 -4.76
N TYR A 20 -19.91 -8.75 -4.37
CA TYR A 20 -19.37 -8.74 -3.01
C TYR A 20 -18.88 -7.36 -2.59
N GLY A 21 -19.05 -7.05 -1.30
CA GLY A 21 -18.66 -5.79 -0.69
C GLY A 21 -18.94 -5.79 0.82
N HIS A 22 -18.67 -4.68 1.47
CA HIS A 22 -18.87 -4.50 2.90
C HIS A 22 -19.95 -3.47 3.19
N PHE A 23 -20.59 -3.61 4.34
CA PHE A 23 -21.42 -2.55 4.89
C PHE A 23 -20.88 -2.15 6.27
N PHE A 24 -20.88 -0.85 6.53
CA PHE A 24 -20.47 -0.27 7.79
C PHE A 24 -21.63 0.51 8.39
N VAL A 25 -21.94 0.22 9.66
CA VAL A 25 -22.87 1.04 10.44
C VAL A 25 -22.04 2.13 11.10
N VAL A 26 -22.03 3.30 10.49
CA VAL A 26 -21.18 4.43 10.91
C VAL A 26 -21.93 5.35 11.86
N LYS A 27 -21.20 5.91 12.84
CA LYS A 27 -21.74 6.85 13.83
C LYS A 27 -22.09 8.19 13.20
N ARG A 28 -21.15 8.74 12.41
CA ARG A 28 -21.32 10.01 11.71
C ARG A 28 -20.27 10.21 10.62
N LEU A 29 -20.56 11.12 9.71
CA LEU A 29 -19.61 11.66 8.73
C LEU A 29 -18.79 12.77 9.39
N ILE A 30 -17.46 12.66 9.37
CA ILE A 30 -16.51 13.67 9.86
C ILE A 30 -16.25 14.70 8.75
N THR A 31 -15.94 14.25 7.54
CA THR A 31 -15.77 15.11 6.37
C THR A 31 -16.12 14.36 5.09
N SER A 32 -16.66 15.07 4.10
CA SER A 32 -16.85 14.59 2.72
C SER A 32 -16.56 15.76 1.80
N HIS A 33 -15.55 15.62 0.94
CA HIS A 33 -15.22 16.62 -0.06
C HIS A 33 -14.61 15.94 -1.28
N LYS A 34 -14.53 16.68 -2.39
CA LYS A 34 -14.01 16.17 -3.65
C LYS A 34 -12.87 17.06 -4.13
N THR A 35 -11.72 16.46 -4.39
CA THR A 35 -10.58 17.12 -5.01
C THR A 35 -10.70 17.01 -6.54
N ARG A 36 -9.70 17.49 -7.29
CA ARG A 36 -9.67 17.26 -8.74
C ARG A 36 -9.43 15.78 -9.11
N TYR A 37 -9.00 14.96 -8.14
CA TYR A 37 -8.61 13.57 -8.36
C TYR A 37 -9.68 12.59 -7.89
N GLN A 38 -10.20 12.77 -6.67
CA GLN A 38 -11.07 11.79 -6.03
C GLN A 38 -11.97 12.42 -4.96
N LYS A 39 -12.99 11.67 -4.53
CA LYS A 39 -13.80 11.98 -3.35
C LYS A 39 -13.11 11.42 -2.11
N ILE A 40 -12.98 12.27 -1.09
CA ILE A 40 -12.39 11.93 0.21
C ILE A 40 -13.50 11.98 1.26
N GLU A 41 -13.73 10.86 1.94
CA GLU A 41 -14.70 10.77 3.03
C GLU A 41 -14.08 10.15 4.26
N ILE A 42 -14.36 10.72 5.43
CA ILE A 42 -13.93 10.15 6.71
C ILE A 42 -15.16 9.99 7.59
N PHE A 43 -15.36 8.78 8.10
CA PHE A 43 -16.45 8.43 9.00
C PHE A 43 -15.91 8.04 10.36
N GLU A 44 -16.72 8.26 11.40
CA GLU A 44 -16.50 7.68 12.72
C GLU A 44 -17.28 6.36 12.83
N HIS A 45 -16.64 5.30 13.30
CA HIS A 45 -17.19 3.96 13.47
C HIS A 45 -16.92 3.45 14.89
N GLU A 46 -17.82 2.63 15.44
CA GLU A 46 -17.73 2.16 16.83
C GLU A 46 -16.50 1.29 17.10
N VAL A 47 -16.26 0.29 16.23
CA VAL A 47 -15.20 -0.71 16.41
C VAL A 47 -13.90 -0.28 15.74
N PHE A 48 -13.97 0.05 14.45
CA PHE A 48 -12.81 0.40 13.62
C PHE A 48 -12.24 1.82 13.81
N GLY A 49 -12.82 2.62 14.71
CA GLY A 49 -12.42 4.02 14.90
C GLY A 49 -12.78 4.88 13.69
N LYS A 50 -11.85 5.68 13.16
CA LYS A 50 -12.09 6.45 11.93
C LYS A 50 -11.79 5.60 10.70
N LEU A 51 -12.66 5.71 9.71
CA LEU A 51 -12.58 5.05 8.41
C LEU A 51 -12.35 6.11 7.33
N MET A 52 -11.29 5.99 6.54
CA MET A 52 -11.08 6.85 5.36
C MET A 52 -11.50 6.08 4.10
N PHE A 53 -12.36 6.70 3.29
CA PHE A 53 -12.75 6.20 1.99
C PHE A 53 -12.29 7.16 0.90
N LEU A 54 -11.73 6.59 -0.18
CA LEU A 54 -11.41 7.29 -1.41
C LEU A 54 -12.27 6.72 -2.54
N ASP A 55 -13.06 7.58 -3.18
CA ASP A 55 -14.01 7.21 -4.25
C ASP A 55 -14.92 6.01 -3.93
N GLY A 56 -15.23 5.79 -2.65
CA GLY A 56 -16.10 4.70 -2.22
C GLY A 56 -15.39 3.53 -1.56
N ASN A 57 -14.07 3.39 -1.74
CA ASN A 57 -13.28 2.27 -1.25
C ASN A 57 -12.56 2.62 0.04
N LEU A 58 -12.59 1.73 1.02
CA LEU A 58 -11.92 1.87 2.30
C LEU A 58 -10.41 1.83 2.06
N GLN A 59 -9.71 2.84 2.54
CA GLN A 59 -8.26 2.94 2.43
C GLN A 59 -7.54 2.69 3.75
N LEU A 60 -8.21 2.95 4.87
CA LEU A 60 -7.70 2.60 6.19
C LEU A 60 -8.79 2.66 7.24
N ALA A 61 -8.56 1.90 8.32
CA ALA A 61 -9.21 2.09 9.60
C ALA A 61 -8.18 2.31 10.70
N THR A 62 -8.39 3.33 11.54
CA THR A 62 -7.45 3.68 12.62
C THR A 62 -7.21 2.55 13.64
N SER A 63 -8.14 1.59 13.75
CA SER A 63 -7.98 0.45 14.64
C SER A 63 -6.94 -0.56 14.17
N ASP A 64 -6.63 -0.63 12.87
CA ASP A 64 -5.82 -1.70 12.28
C ASP A 64 -4.86 -1.30 11.15
N GLU A 65 -4.85 -0.04 10.71
CA GLU A 65 -3.94 0.48 9.66
C GLU A 65 -2.47 0.15 9.91
N TRP A 66 -2.07 0.08 11.18
CA TRP A 66 -0.72 -0.27 11.59
C TRP A 66 -0.29 -1.67 11.16
N ILE A 67 -1.22 -2.62 10.99
CA ILE A 67 -0.90 -3.93 10.43
C ILE A 67 -0.43 -3.76 8.99
N TYR A 68 -1.20 -3.01 8.19
CA TYR A 68 -0.88 -2.75 6.79
C TYR A 68 0.45 -1.99 6.66
N HIS A 69 0.59 -0.85 7.37
CA HIS A 69 1.78 -0.01 7.25
C HIS A 69 3.04 -0.67 7.81
N GLU A 70 2.98 -1.37 8.95
CA GLU A 70 4.14 -2.09 9.48
C GLU A 70 4.59 -3.21 8.52
N VAL A 71 3.65 -3.88 7.85
CA VAL A 71 3.96 -4.95 6.89
C VAL A 71 4.57 -4.38 5.60
N LEU A 72 3.95 -3.35 5.02
CA LEU A 72 4.44 -2.70 3.79
C LEU A 72 5.81 -2.07 3.98
N VAL A 73 6.07 -1.47 5.14
CA VAL A 73 7.29 -0.68 5.39
C VAL A 73 8.40 -1.53 5.99
N HIS A 74 8.15 -2.25 7.08
CA HIS A 74 9.27 -2.87 7.80
C HIS A 74 9.86 -4.06 7.08
N GLN A 75 9.08 -4.78 6.25
CA GLN A 75 9.61 -5.88 5.45
C GLN A 75 10.76 -5.40 4.54
N PRO A 76 10.57 -4.47 3.59
CA PRO A 76 11.65 -3.98 2.73
C PRO A 76 12.71 -3.17 3.49
N MET A 77 12.31 -2.35 4.46
CA MET A 77 13.26 -1.53 5.21
C MET A 77 14.21 -2.39 6.06
N LEU A 78 13.73 -3.50 6.63
CA LEU A 78 14.57 -4.44 7.37
C LEU A 78 15.32 -5.41 6.46
N THR A 79 14.89 -5.64 5.21
CA THR A 79 15.68 -6.34 4.19
C THR A 79 16.93 -5.53 3.83
N HIS A 80 16.80 -4.20 3.62
CA HIS A 80 17.96 -3.33 3.41
C HIS A 80 18.82 -3.20 4.68
N LYS A 81 20.16 -3.28 4.55
CA LYS A 81 21.09 -3.27 5.71
C LYS A 81 21.08 -1.93 6.47
N GLU A 82 21.01 -0.81 5.75
CA GLU A 82 21.03 0.53 6.34
C GLU A 82 20.36 1.55 5.39
N PRO A 83 19.02 1.60 5.29
CA PRO A 83 18.34 2.49 4.35
C PRO A 83 18.38 3.94 4.87
N LYS A 84 18.91 4.86 4.05
CA LYS A 84 19.10 6.28 4.38
C LYS A 84 18.19 7.18 3.56
N ARG A 85 18.03 6.90 2.27
CA ARG A 85 17.23 7.68 1.33
C ARG A 85 16.04 6.87 0.83
N VAL A 86 14.84 7.28 1.19
CA VAL A 86 13.59 6.53 0.93
C VAL A 86 12.63 7.35 0.09
N ALA A 87 11.92 6.71 -0.84
CA ALA A 87 10.76 7.31 -1.51
C ALA A 87 9.50 6.50 -1.18
N VAL A 88 8.44 7.18 -0.75
CA VAL A 88 7.08 6.65 -0.61
C VAL A 88 6.24 7.28 -1.71
N ILE A 89 5.81 6.47 -2.67
CA ILE A 89 4.93 6.86 -3.76
C ILE A 89 3.49 6.52 -3.33
N GLY A 90 2.63 7.53 -3.26
CA GLY A 90 1.35 7.46 -2.57
C GLY A 90 1.51 7.67 -1.06
N GLY A 91 0.70 6.99 -0.25
CA GLY A 91 0.78 7.03 1.21
C GLY A 91 0.41 8.40 1.81
N GLY A 92 -0.43 9.18 1.12
CA GLY A 92 -0.87 10.51 1.57
C GLY A 92 -1.59 10.53 2.91
N ASP A 93 -2.01 9.39 3.45
CA ASP A 93 -2.50 9.27 4.82
C ASP A 93 -1.42 9.39 5.90
N GLY A 94 -0.15 9.22 5.53
CA GLY A 94 1.02 9.37 6.38
C GLY A 94 1.37 8.14 7.23
N GLY A 95 0.63 7.03 7.13
CA GLY A 95 0.92 5.80 7.86
C GLY A 95 2.23 5.16 7.44
N SER A 96 2.45 4.97 6.14
CA SER A 96 3.73 4.50 5.61
C SER A 96 4.89 5.43 5.98
N LEU A 97 4.68 6.75 5.89
CA LEU A 97 5.69 7.74 6.28
C LEU A 97 6.07 7.62 7.77
N ARG A 98 5.07 7.52 8.66
CA ARG A 98 5.27 7.33 10.10
C ARG A 98 6.16 6.10 10.37
N GLU A 99 5.88 4.98 9.71
CA GLU A 99 6.65 3.75 9.91
C GLU A 99 8.08 3.84 9.36
N VAL A 100 8.29 4.53 8.23
CA VAL A 100 9.65 4.77 7.69
C VAL A 100 10.47 5.58 8.68
N LEU A 101 9.88 6.62 9.29
CA LEU A 101 10.57 7.51 10.23
C LEU A 101 10.98 6.84 11.55
N LYS A 102 10.45 5.64 11.87
CA LYS A 102 10.92 4.82 12.99
C LYS A 102 12.32 4.23 12.78
N HIS A 103 12.80 4.17 11.54
CA HIS A 103 14.15 3.73 11.24
C HIS A 103 15.14 4.88 11.46
N SER A 104 15.87 4.86 12.58
CA SER A 104 16.79 5.94 12.96
C SER A 104 17.94 6.21 11.98
N CYS A 105 18.25 5.26 11.09
CA CYS A 105 19.25 5.42 10.03
C CYS A 105 18.75 6.22 8.82
N VAL A 106 17.44 6.50 8.72
CA VAL A 106 16.86 7.27 7.63
C VAL A 106 17.27 8.74 7.77
N GLU A 107 17.84 9.28 6.70
CA GLU A 107 18.34 10.66 6.59
C GLU A 107 17.41 11.54 5.75
N GLU A 108 16.74 10.97 4.74
CA GLU A 108 15.84 11.71 3.84
C GLU A 108 14.69 10.80 3.35
N VAL A 109 13.45 11.29 3.41
CA VAL A 109 12.25 10.59 2.92
C VAL A 109 11.45 11.50 2.01
N TYR A 110 11.16 11.04 0.79
CA TYR A 110 10.22 11.72 -0.11
C TYR A 110 8.84 11.08 0.05
N LEU A 111 7.85 11.87 0.42
CA LEU A 111 6.45 11.49 0.29
C LEU A 111 5.91 12.10 -1.00
N VAL A 112 5.56 11.25 -1.96
CA VAL A 112 5.13 11.67 -3.31
C VAL A 112 3.69 11.25 -3.52
N ASP A 113 2.75 12.17 -3.30
CA ASP A 113 1.33 11.90 -3.48
C ASP A 113 0.73 12.82 -4.56
N LEU A 114 -0.14 12.26 -5.39
CA LEU A 114 -0.78 13.01 -6.46
C LEU A 114 -1.77 14.05 -5.90
N ASP A 115 -2.46 13.72 -4.80
CA ASP A 115 -3.57 14.48 -4.25
C ASP A 115 -3.22 15.11 -2.89
N PRO A 116 -2.84 16.41 -2.86
CA PRO A 116 -2.57 17.09 -1.58
C PRO A 116 -3.78 17.12 -0.65
N GLY A 117 -5.01 16.95 -1.17
CA GLY A 117 -6.21 16.89 -0.32
C GLY A 117 -6.23 15.67 0.61
N VAL A 118 -5.57 14.56 0.25
CA VAL A 118 -5.45 13.38 1.12
C VAL A 118 -4.52 13.70 2.30
N ILE A 119 -3.40 14.37 2.04
CA ILE A 119 -2.46 14.82 3.08
C ILE A 119 -3.14 15.80 4.03
N GLU A 120 -3.80 16.83 3.49
CA GLU A 120 -4.53 17.83 4.29
C GLU A 120 -5.65 17.21 5.13
N ALA A 121 -6.40 16.26 4.56
CA ALA A 121 -7.46 15.55 5.28
C ALA A 121 -6.89 14.68 6.40
N SER A 122 -5.76 14.01 6.15
CA SER A 122 -5.14 13.09 7.11
C SER A 122 -4.49 13.84 8.26
N GLU A 123 -3.73 14.91 7.99
CA GLU A 123 -3.18 15.77 9.04
C GLU A 123 -4.29 16.35 9.94
N LYS A 124 -5.41 16.74 9.35
CA LYS A 124 -6.51 17.38 10.09
C LYS A 124 -7.39 16.40 10.86
N TYR A 125 -7.72 15.26 10.27
CA TYR A 125 -8.77 14.37 10.77
C TYR A 125 -8.27 12.99 11.21
N LEU A 126 -7.04 12.60 10.84
CA LEU A 126 -6.41 11.32 11.19
C LEU A 126 -5.04 11.49 11.89
N PRO A 127 -4.89 12.39 12.89
CA PRO A 127 -3.61 12.56 13.59
C PRO A 127 -3.14 11.28 14.30
N GLU A 128 -4.03 10.33 14.59
CA GLU A 128 -3.66 9.01 15.10
C GLU A 128 -2.93 8.12 14.07
N VAL A 129 -3.05 8.43 12.77
CA VAL A 129 -2.33 7.74 11.68
C VAL A 129 -1.03 8.47 11.39
N CYS A 130 -1.09 9.72 10.93
CA CYS A 130 0.12 10.44 10.50
C CYS A 130 0.97 10.97 11.68
N GLY A 131 0.38 11.19 12.85
CA GLY A 131 1.07 11.85 13.97
C GLY A 131 1.71 13.17 13.53
N GLU A 132 3.00 13.33 13.85
CA GLU A 132 3.83 14.46 13.42
C GLU A 132 4.70 14.12 12.20
N ALA A 133 4.46 13.01 11.51
CA ALA A 133 5.31 12.51 10.43
C ALA A 133 5.51 13.54 9.30
N PHE A 134 4.45 14.24 8.90
CA PHE A 134 4.53 15.27 7.86
C PHE A 134 5.40 16.49 8.23
N LYS A 135 5.75 16.65 9.51
CA LYS A 135 6.54 17.79 10.03
C LYS A 135 7.97 17.41 10.40
N ASP A 136 8.34 16.14 10.25
CA ASP A 136 9.71 15.68 10.51
C ASP A 136 10.68 16.32 9.49
N GLU A 137 11.83 16.80 9.96
CA GLU A 137 12.79 17.55 9.15
C GLU A 137 13.41 16.72 8.01
N ARG A 138 13.34 15.39 8.11
CA ARG A 138 13.81 14.45 7.08
C ARG A 138 12.84 14.34 5.91
N VAL A 139 11.62 14.86 6.04
CA VAL A 139 10.52 14.63 5.10
C VAL A 139 10.43 15.73 4.05
N ILE A 140 10.36 15.31 2.80
CA ILE A 140 10.13 16.17 1.65
C ILE A 140 8.83 15.72 0.99
N ILE A 141 7.79 16.55 1.10
CA ILE A 141 6.48 16.29 0.49
C ILE A 141 6.48 16.84 -0.94
N VAL A 142 6.13 16.01 -1.90
CA VAL A 142 6.06 16.33 -3.32
C VAL A 142 4.66 16.00 -3.85
N CYS A 143 3.89 17.02 -4.21
CA CYS A 143 2.52 16.84 -4.70
C CYS A 143 2.50 16.66 -6.23
N GLU A 144 2.91 15.48 -6.70
CA GLU A 144 3.08 15.16 -8.13
C GLU A 144 2.72 13.70 -8.44
N GLU A 145 2.65 13.37 -9.73
CA GLU A 145 2.46 11.99 -10.18
C GLU A 145 3.74 11.16 -9.95
N GLY A 146 3.60 9.97 -9.35
CA GLY A 146 4.71 9.16 -8.85
C GLY A 146 5.71 8.72 -9.92
N ARG A 147 5.23 8.29 -11.10
CA ARG A 147 6.10 7.92 -12.22
C ARG A 147 6.89 9.12 -12.74
N SER A 148 6.21 10.26 -12.91
CA SER A 148 6.82 11.52 -13.35
C SER A 148 7.88 12.02 -12.37
N PHE A 149 7.65 11.86 -11.06
CA PHE A 149 8.65 12.13 -10.03
C PHE A 149 9.87 11.21 -10.18
N LEU A 150 9.66 9.90 -10.33
CA LEU A 150 10.77 8.96 -10.45
C LEU A 150 11.63 9.23 -11.69
N GLU A 151 11.04 9.59 -12.83
CA GLU A 151 11.76 9.94 -14.05
C GLU A 151 12.81 11.04 -13.84
N LYS A 152 12.51 12.04 -13.00
CA LYS A 152 13.39 13.19 -12.71
C LYS A 152 14.20 13.06 -11.41
N SER A 153 13.94 12.03 -10.60
CA SER A 153 14.56 11.85 -9.29
C SER A 153 15.99 11.28 -9.35
N GLY A 154 16.69 11.36 -8.21
CA GLY A 154 17.93 10.60 -7.96
C GLY A 154 17.65 9.14 -7.61
N ARG A 155 18.63 8.47 -7.00
CA ARG A 155 18.49 7.07 -6.55
C ARG A 155 18.10 6.95 -5.08
N PHE A 156 17.47 5.83 -4.72
CA PHE A 156 16.98 5.55 -3.39
C PHE A 156 17.47 4.18 -2.92
N ASP A 157 17.68 4.05 -1.61
CA ASP A 157 17.93 2.76 -0.96
C ASP A 157 16.65 1.92 -0.93
N VAL A 158 15.51 2.58 -0.69
CA VAL A 158 14.20 1.92 -0.64
C VAL A 158 13.16 2.77 -1.36
N ILE A 159 12.36 2.13 -2.21
CA ILE A 159 11.16 2.71 -2.83
C ILE A 159 9.95 1.90 -2.39
N LEU A 160 8.95 2.58 -1.84
CA LEU A 160 7.69 1.99 -1.40
C LEU A 160 6.55 2.56 -2.24
N CYS A 161 5.72 1.70 -2.83
CA CYS A 161 4.47 2.10 -3.47
C CYS A 161 3.30 1.77 -2.55
N ASP A 162 2.72 2.81 -1.98
CA ASP A 162 1.52 2.79 -1.14
C ASP A 162 0.38 3.51 -1.87
N ILE A 163 0.01 2.93 -3.02
CA ILE A 163 -0.90 3.54 -3.98
C ILE A 163 -2.26 2.87 -3.93
N THR A 164 -3.30 3.67 -4.12
CA THR A 164 -4.67 3.16 -4.20
C THR A 164 -4.81 2.18 -5.37
N ASP A 165 -5.71 1.23 -5.18
CA ASP A 165 -6.06 0.24 -6.19
C ASP A 165 -6.43 0.90 -7.54
N PRO A 166 -6.08 0.29 -8.68
CA PRO A 166 -6.16 0.91 -10.00
C PRO A 166 -7.58 1.01 -10.57
N PHE A 167 -8.62 0.91 -9.75
CA PHE A 167 -10.02 0.95 -10.17
C PHE A 167 -10.41 2.24 -10.89
N THR A 168 -9.80 3.37 -10.51
CA THR A 168 -10.01 4.67 -11.18
C THR A 168 -9.12 4.84 -12.42
N GLY A 169 -8.20 3.90 -12.66
CA GLY A 169 -7.21 3.91 -13.72
C GLY A 169 -6.00 4.81 -13.45
N LEU A 170 -6.06 5.73 -12.48
CA LEU A 170 -4.99 6.70 -12.24
C LEU A 170 -3.67 6.04 -11.82
N SER A 171 -3.72 4.97 -11.02
CA SER A 171 -2.55 4.23 -10.56
C SER A 171 -2.18 3.02 -11.44
N ALA A 172 -2.97 2.68 -12.47
CA ALA A 172 -2.73 1.47 -13.28
C ALA A 172 -1.33 1.43 -13.92
N LYS A 173 -0.81 2.58 -14.34
CA LYS A 173 0.54 2.73 -14.92
C LYS A 173 1.68 2.56 -13.92
N LEU A 174 1.37 2.46 -12.62
CA LEU A 174 2.35 2.22 -11.54
C LEU A 174 2.47 0.72 -11.20
N PHE A 175 1.77 -0.15 -11.93
CA PHE A 175 1.86 -1.62 -11.77
C PHE A 175 2.45 -2.33 -12.99
N THR A 176 3.04 -1.57 -13.93
CA THR A 176 3.50 -2.10 -15.22
C THR A 176 4.98 -2.47 -15.20
N LYS A 177 5.38 -3.37 -16.10
CA LYS A 177 6.79 -3.71 -16.30
C LYS A 177 7.64 -2.49 -16.65
N GLU A 178 7.10 -1.53 -17.40
CA GLU A 178 7.79 -0.27 -17.75
C GLU A 178 8.03 0.60 -16.51
N PHE A 179 7.04 0.71 -15.63
CA PHE A 179 7.20 1.41 -14.36
C PHE A 179 8.18 0.69 -13.43
N TYR A 180 8.08 -0.63 -13.27
CA TYR A 180 9.02 -1.36 -12.42
C TYR A 180 10.46 -1.31 -12.96
N LYS A 181 10.65 -1.22 -14.28
CA LYS A 181 11.97 -0.95 -14.86
C LYS A 181 12.48 0.44 -14.45
N LEU A 182 11.64 1.47 -14.50
CA LEU A 182 11.99 2.80 -14.00
C LEU A 182 12.33 2.78 -12.50
N VAL A 183 11.56 2.05 -11.69
CA VAL A 183 11.86 1.85 -10.26
C VAL A 183 13.25 1.23 -10.09
N LYS A 184 13.56 0.14 -10.81
CA LYS A 184 14.87 -0.49 -10.79
C LYS A 184 16.00 0.47 -11.18
N ASP A 185 15.79 1.32 -12.18
CA ASP A 185 16.74 2.36 -12.60
C ASP A 185 16.92 3.49 -11.57
N ARG A 186 16.03 3.58 -10.57
CA ARG A 186 16.05 4.56 -9.47
C ARG A 186 16.39 3.94 -8.11
N LEU A 187 16.64 2.64 -8.05
CA LEU A 187 17.23 2.01 -6.89
C LEU A 187 18.76 2.11 -6.93
N ASP A 188 19.38 2.20 -5.76
CA ASP A 188 20.81 1.96 -5.62
C ASP A 188 21.14 0.46 -5.81
N GLU A 189 22.43 0.12 -5.88
CA GLU A 189 22.89 -1.25 -6.15
C GLU A 189 22.33 -2.29 -5.16
N ASN A 190 22.11 -1.86 -3.91
CA ASN A 190 21.55 -2.69 -2.83
C ASN A 190 20.06 -2.43 -2.59
N GLY A 191 19.40 -1.70 -3.49
CA GLY A 191 18.09 -1.14 -3.25
C GLY A 191 16.98 -2.19 -3.15
N VAL A 192 15.94 -1.84 -2.40
CA VAL A 192 14.76 -2.68 -2.18
C VAL A 192 13.51 -1.93 -2.61
N PHE A 193 12.69 -2.56 -3.44
CA PHE A 193 11.36 -2.07 -3.76
C PHE A 193 10.31 -2.87 -3.00
N ALA A 194 9.22 -2.22 -2.59
CA ALA A 194 8.00 -2.91 -2.22
C ALA A 194 6.74 -2.16 -2.67
N THR A 195 5.66 -2.91 -2.86
CA THR A 195 4.35 -2.38 -3.18
C THR A 195 3.25 -3.20 -2.53
N GLN A 196 2.11 -2.57 -2.25
CA GLN A 196 0.84 -3.28 -2.09
C GLN A 196 0.48 -4.02 -3.39
N ALA A 197 -0.20 -5.15 -3.27
CA ALA A 197 -0.52 -6.04 -4.38
C ALA A 197 -1.94 -6.60 -4.32
N GLU A 198 -2.91 -5.79 -3.87
CA GLU A 198 -4.34 -6.10 -3.79
C GLU A 198 -4.69 -7.24 -2.82
N ALA A 199 -5.97 -7.56 -2.68
CA ALA A 199 -6.40 -8.78 -1.99
C ALA A 199 -5.71 -10.03 -2.58
N SER A 200 -5.16 -10.90 -1.75
CA SER A 200 -4.38 -12.06 -2.20
C SER A 200 -5.24 -13.21 -2.72
N HIS A 201 -6.51 -13.27 -2.30
CA HIS A 201 -7.47 -14.32 -2.65
C HIS A 201 -8.51 -13.78 -3.63
N HIS A 202 -8.69 -14.48 -4.75
CA HIS A 202 -9.74 -14.25 -5.76
C HIS A 202 -9.75 -12.88 -6.48
N SER A 203 -8.90 -11.92 -6.13
CA SER A 203 -8.76 -10.65 -6.86
C SER A 203 -8.52 -10.86 -8.36
N HIS A 204 -7.71 -11.86 -8.73
CA HIS A 204 -7.45 -12.26 -10.13
C HIS A 204 -8.69 -12.69 -10.92
N LEU A 205 -9.81 -13.01 -10.26
CA LEU A 205 -11.07 -13.35 -10.94
C LEU A 205 -11.81 -12.09 -11.42
N TYR A 206 -11.53 -10.94 -10.83
CA TYR A 206 -12.25 -9.68 -11.06
C TYR A 206 -11.34 -8.58 -11.63
N PHE A 207 -10.06 -8.62 -11.31
CA PHE A 207 -9.11 -7.55 -11.60
C PHE A 207 -7.89 -8.06 -12.36
N LYS A 208 -7.50 -7.29 -13.37
CA LYS A 208 -6.31 -7.59 -14.17
C LYS A 208 -5.03 -7.30 -13.40
N ILE A 209 -4.98 -6.17 -12.68
CA ILE A 209 -3.94 -5.90 -11.69
C ILE A 209 -4.40 -6.57 -10.40
N SER A 210 -3.67 -7.61 -9.99
CA SER A 210 -3.99 -8.45 -8.83
C SER A 210 -2.70 -9.02 -8.25
N PHE A 211 -2.78 -9.63 -7.07
CA PHE A 211 -1.64 -10.26 -6.39
C PHE A 211 -0.73 -11.13 -7.30
N PRO A 212 -1.26 -12.09 -8.10
CA PRO A 212 -0.42 -12.85 -9.02
C PRO A 212 0.18 -12.01 -10.15
N THR A 213 -0.58 -11.07 -10.72
CA THR A 213 -0.11 -10.18 -11.79
C THR A 213 1.03 -9.27 -11.33
N VAL A 214 0.89 -8.65 -10.15
CA VAL A 214 1.93 -7.79 -9.56
C VAL A 214 3.21 -8.58 -9.33
N THR A 215 3.07 -9.77 -8.74
CA THR A 215 4.20 -10.68 -8.49
C THR A 215 4.91 -11.07 -9.78
N GLU A 216 4.17 -11.49 -10.80
CA GLU A 216 4.75 -11.95 -12.06
C GLU A 216 5.37 -10.81 -12.86
N THR A 217 4.75 -9.62 -12.84
CA THR A 217 5.31 -8.44 -13.49
C THR A 217 6.65 -8.02 -12.85
N LEU A 218 6.78 -8.11 -11.52
CA LEU A 218 8.04 -7.84 -10.83
C LEU A 218 9.13 -8.87 -11.18
N ARG A 219 8.78 -10.14 -11.34
CA ARG A 219 9.72 -11.21 -11.70
C ARG A 219 10.35 -11.04 -13.09
N GLN A 220 9.73 -10.25 -13.96
CA GLN A 220 10.32 -9.90 -15.25
C GLN A 220 11.44 -8.86 -15.13
N ILE A 221 11.55 -8.18 -13.99
CA ILE A 221 12.42 -7.03 -13.79
C ILE A 221 13.49 -7.29 -12.73
N PHE A 222 13.15 -7.96 -11.63
CA PHE A 222 14.05 -8.19 -10.49
C PHE A 222 14.44 -9.66 -10.35
N ASP A 223 15.67 -9.90 -9.90
CA ASP A 223 16.18 -11.26 -9.72
C ASP A 223 15.49 -11.98 -8.55
N ILE A 224 15.09 -11.23 -7.51
CA ILE A 224 14.43 -11.75 -6.32
C ILE A 224 13.12 -11.02 -6.10
N VAL A 225 12.03 -11.78 -6.05
CA VAL A 225 10.70 -11.29 -5.71
C VAL A 225 10.11 -12.15 -4.60
N VAL A 226 9.77 -11.50 -3.49
CA VAL A 226 9.17 -12.13 -2.32
C VAL A 226 7.74 -11.60 -2.19
N PRO A 227 6.72 -12.35 -2.66
CA PRO A 227 5.32 -12.03 -2.38
C PRO A 227 4.96 -12.46 -0.94
N TYR A 228 4.16 -11.64 -0.25
CA TYR A 228 3.75 -11.88 1.14
C TYR A 228 2.35 -11.34 1.41
N THR A 229 1.71 -11.81 2.49
CA THR A 229 0.34 -11.42 2.85
C THR A 229 0.18 -11.13 4.34
N ALA A 230 -0.77 -10.26 4.66
CA ALA A 230 -1.25 -10.05 6.02
C ALA A 230 -2.78 -9.89 6.03
N TYR A 231 -3.43 -10.39 7.08
CA TYR A 231 -4.87 -10.19 7.26
C TYR A 231 -5.14 -8.79 7.81
N ILE A 232 -5.94 -8.00 7.09
CA ILE A 232 -6.35 -6.65 7.50
C ILE A 232 -7.81 -6.73 7.96
N PRO A 233 -8.10 -6.60 9.27
CA PRO A 233 -9.44 -6.83 9.81
C PRO A 233 -10.55 -5.96 9.22
N SER A 234 -10.27 -4.68 8.98
CA SER A 234 -11.22 -3.71 8.42
C SER A 234 -11.52 -3.98 6.95
N TYR A 235 -10.56 -4.56 6.21
CA TYR A 235 -10.78 -5.06 4.84
C TYR A 235 -11.45 -6.43 4.84
N GLY A 236 -11.52 -7.12 5.98
CA GLY A 236 -12.11 -8.44 6.11
C GLY A 236 -11.38 -9.53 5.31
N MET A 237 -10.16 -9.29 4.84
CA MET A 237 -9.45 -10.19 3.92
C MET A 237 -7.92 -10.15 4.09
N GLU A 238 -7.25 -11.17 3.53
CA GLU A 238 -5.79 -11.13 3.39
C GLU A 238 -5.40 -10.18 2.26
N TRP A 239 -4.60 -9.19 2.60
CA TRP A 239 -4.01 -8.26 1.66
C TRP A 239 -2.62 -8.74 1.24
N GLY A 240 -2.33 -8.58 -0.04
CA GLY A 240 -1.09 -8.97 -0.68
C GLY A 240 -0.12 -7.81 -0.79
N PHE A 241 1.16 -8.17 -0.75
CA PHE A 241 2.30 -7.28 -0.94
C PHE A 241 3.38 -8.01 -1.73
N ALA A 242 4.28 -7.26 -2.35
CA ALA A 242 5.45 -7.82 -2.99
C ALA A 242 6.68 -6.97 -2.69
N LEU A 243 7.78 -7.64 -2.37
CA LEU A 243 9.12 -7.06 -2.23
C LEU A 243 9.97 -7.53 -3.41
N ALA A 244 10.75 -6.64 -3.98
CA ALA A 244 11.65 -6.95 -5.08
C ALA A 244 13.05 -6.33 -4.87
N THR A 245 14.09 -7.09 -5.18
CA THR A 245 15.50 -6.67 -5.09
C THR A 245 16.37 -7.57 -5.97
N ASP A 246 17.58 -7.11 -6.28
CA ASP A 246 18.62 -7.96 -6.90
C ASP A 246 19.65 -8.48 -5.87
N LEU A 247 19.50 -8.10 -4.59
CA LEU A 247 20.48 -8.42 -3.55
C LEU A 247 20.11 -9.65 -2.72
N GLN A 248 20.75 -10.79 -3.04
CA GLN A 248 20.47 -12.07 -2.39
C GLN A 248 20.75 -12.12 -0.89
N GLU A 249 21.87 -11.55 -0.44
CA GLU A 249 22.24 -11.54 0.98
C GLU A 249 21.21 -10.82 1.86
N SER A 250 20.56 -9.79 1.33
CA SER A 250 19.59 -8.99 2.08
C SER A 250 18.25 -9.69 2.19
N ALA A 251 17.82 -10.42 1.15
CA ALA A 251 16.59 -11.20 1.16
C ALA A 251 16.65 -12.41 2.12
N ASP A 252 17.84 -12.99 2.33
CA ASP A 252 18.05 -14.20 3.12
C ASP A 252 18.26 -13.96 4.63
N ALA A 253 18.13 -12.72 5.10
CA ALA A 253 18.35 -12.35 6.50
C ALA A 253 17.60 -13.27 7.49
N GLY A 254 18.31 -13.70 8.53
CA GLY A 254 17.79 -14.58 9.58
C GLY A 254 17.12 -13.79 10.72
N GLU A 255 16.32 -14.47 11.56
CA GLU A 255 15.61 -13.82 12.68
C GLU A 255 16.55 -13.04 13.61
N LYS A 256 17.74 -13.59 13.89
CA LYS A 256 18.73 -12.94 14.75
C LYS A 256 19.23 -11.62 14.16
N GLU A 257 19.51 -11.61 12.87
CA GLU A 257 19.98 -10.41 12.17
C GLU A 257 18.90 -9.33 12.13
N ILE A 258 17.65 -9.73 11.87
CA ILE A 258 16.51 -8.80 11.90
C ILE A 258 16.28 -8.25 13.31
N MET A 259 16.42 -9.07 14.34
CA MET A 259 16.34 -8.63 15.73
C MET A 259 17.42 -7.58 16.05
N GLU A 260 18.65 -7.80 15.59
CA GLU A 260 19.75 -6.84 15.74
C GLU A 260 19.45 -5.52 15.00
N ARG A 261 19.01 -5.59 13.73
CA ARG A 261 18.60 -4.40 12.95
C ARG A 261 17.46 -3.62 13.61
N MET A 262 16.43 -4.29 14.11
CA MET A 262 15.30 -3.63 14.81
C MET A 262 15.78 -2.92 16.08
N LYS A 263 16.67 -3.55 16.85
CA LYS A 263 17.24 -2.97 18.06
C LYS A 263 18.12 -1.75 17.75
N ASP A 264 19.04 -1.88 16.79
CA ASP A 264 19.98 -0.82 16.42
C ASP A 264 19.25 0.41 15.88
N ARG A 265 18.15 0.19 15.16
CA ARG A 265 17.29 1.24 14.60
C ARG A 265 16.20 1.74 15.55
N CYS A 266 16.10 1.16 16.76
CA CYS A 266 15.10 1.49 17.78
C CYS A 266 13.64 1.41 17.28
N ILE A 267 13.34 0.39 16.47
CA ILE A 267 12.01 0.22 15.85
C ILE A 267 11.05 -0.35 16.89
N ASP A 268 9.94 0.36 17.11
CA ASP A 268 8.82 -0.09 17.94
C ASP A 268 7.60 -0.42 17.08
N THR A 269 7.02 -1.59 17.29
CA THR A 269 6.01 -2.21 16.41
C THR A 269 4.93 -2.90 17.22
N ARG A 270 3.73 -3.00 16.66
CA ARG A 270 2.58 -3.68 17.28
C ARG A 270 2.29 -5.03 16.64
N PHE A 271 2.51 -5.15 15.33
CA PHE A 271 2.31 -6.36 14.55
C PHE A 271 3.64 -7.07 14.29
N TYR A 272 4.66 -6.29 13.95
CA TYR A 272 5.84 -6.79 13.28
C TYR A 272 6.91 -7.28 14.27
N THR A 273 7.46 -8.47 14.03
CA THR A 273 8.55 -9.07 14.83
C THR A 273 9.53 -9.79 13.90
N PRO A 274 10.74 -10.16 14.37
CA PRO A 274 11.66 -10.97 13.56
C PRO A 274 11.07 -12.30 13.07
N GLN A 275 10.17 -12.92 13.86
CA GLN A 275 9.44 -14.12 13.45
C GLN A 275 8.42 -13.82 12.36
N ILE A 276 7.74 -12.66 12.45
CA ILE A 276 6.83 -12.21 11.40
C ILE A 276 7.59 -11.93 10.09
N TYR A 277 8.78 -11.30 10.14
CA TYR A 277 9.64 -11.13 8.96
C TYR A 277 9.88 -12.46 8.21
N LYS A 278 10.25 -13.52 8.94
CA LYS A 278 10.46 -14.84 8.32
C LYS A 278 9.17 -15.49 7.84
N ARG A 279 8.08 -15.34 8.60
CA ARG A 279 6.77 -15.87 8.21
C ARG A 279 6.28 -15.23 6.91
N LEU A 280 6.37 -13.90 6.79
CA LEU A 280 5.92 -13.15 5.61
C LEU A 280 6.68 -13.59 4.36
N ALA A 281 7.97 -13.93 4.48
CA ALA A 281 8.76 -14.48 3.39
C ALA A 281 8.33 -15.89 2.92
N SER A 282 7.24 -16.47 3.44
CA SER A 282 6.73 -17.79 3.08
C SER A 282 5.23 -17.73 2.73
N LEU A 283 4.87 -18.23 1.56
CA LEU A 283 3.47 -18.33 1.14
C LEU A 283 2.89 -19.74 1.34
N PRO A 284 1.60 -19.88 1.69
CA PRO A 284 0.91 -21.16 1.68
C PRO A 284 0.71 -21.67 0.24
N LEU A 285 0.58 -22.99 0.08
CA LEU A 285 0.51 -23.66 -1.24
C LEU A 285 -0.62 -23.13 -2.13
N ASN A 286 -1.76 -22.75 -1.55
CA ASN A 286 -2.87 -22.19 -2.33
C ASN A 286 -2.50 -20.87 -2.99
N LEU A 287 -1.75 -19.99 -2.31
CA LEU A 287 -1.31 -18.71 -2.88
C LEU A 287 -0.16 -18.89 -3.88
N GLN A 288 0.74 -19.85 -3.63
CA GLN A 288 1.75 -20.25 -4.63
C GLN A 288 1.07 -20.70 -5.92
N GLY A 289 0.06 -21.57 -5.81
CA GLY A 289 -0.73 -22.03 -6.95
C GLY A 289 -1.50 -20.90 -7.65
N VAL A 290 -1.99 -19.89 -6.92
CA VAL A 290 -2.63 -18.72 -7.55
C VAL A 290 -1.63 -17.95 -8.42
N ILE A 291 -0.41 -17.73 -7.92
CA ILE A 291 0.64 -17.05 -8.69
C ILE A 291 1.04 -17.87 -9.91
N GLU A 292 1.25 -19.18 -9.75
CA GLU A 292 1.66 -20.08 -10.84
C GLU A 292 0.61 -20.19 -11.95
N ASN A 293 -0.68 -20.20 -11.60
CA ASN A 293 -1.76 -20.42 -12.56
C ASN A 293 -2.33 -19.14 -13.18
N TYR A 294 -2.20 -17.99 -12.50
CA TYR A 294 -2.85 -16.73 -12.91
C TYR A 294 -1.88 -15.55 -12.99
N GLY A 295 -0.57 -15.76 -12.85
CA GLY A 295 0.44 -14.73 -13.03
C GLY A 295 0.48 -14.23 -14.47
N GLU A 296 0.06 -12.98 -14.69
CA GLU A 296 0.20 -12.28 -15.95
C GLU A 296 1.15 -11.09 -15.81
N VAL A 297 1.79 -10.70 -16.92
CA VAL A 297 2.65 -9.52 -16.95
C VAL A 297 1.83 -8.32 -17.40
N MET A 298 1.84 -7.26 -16.59
CA MET A 298 1.15 -6.00 -16.87
C MET A 298 2.04 -5.04 -17.66
N SER A 299 1.56 -4.47 -18.77
CA SER A 299 2.24 -3.44 -19.56
C SER A 299 1.52 -2.10 -19.54
N ASP A 300 2.22 -1.03 -19.95
CA ASP A 300 1.63 0.30 -20.15
C ASP A 300 0.44 0.28 -21.14
N GLU A 301 0.54 -0.49 -22.22
CA GLU A 301 -0.54 -0.65 -23.20
C GLU A 301 -1.80 -1.23 -22.53
N GLN A 302 -1.65 -2.30 -21.75
CA GLN A 302 -2.76 -2.90 -21.01
C GLN A 302 -3.31 -1.95 -19.95
N ALA A 303 -2.45 -1.14 -19.32
CA ALA A 303 -2.89 -0.15 -18.33
C ALA A 303 -3.74 0.95 -18.99
N GLU A 304 -3.37 1.38 -20.20
CA GLU A 304 -4.16 2.34 -20.98
C GLU A 304 -5.53 1.78 -21.36
N GLU A 305 -5.61 0.51 -21.78
CA GLU A 305 -6.88 -0.16 -22.04
C GLU A 305 -7.81 -0.18 -20.81
N LEU A 306 -7.25 -0.46 -19.62
CA LEU A 306 -8.01 -0.43 -18.36
C LEU A 306 -8.52 0.98 -18.04
N VAL A 307 -7.69 2.01 -18.22
CA VAL A 307 -8.08 3.41 -18.02
C VAL A 307 -9.22 3.80 -18.96
N GLU A 308 -9.14 3.42 -20.23
CA GLU A 308 -10.21 3.67 -21.19
C GLU A 308 -11.51 2.96 -20.81
N LEU A 309 -11.42 1.71 -20.37
CA LEU A 309 -12.58 0.94 -19.92
C LEU A 309 -13.25 1.61 -18.71
N ALA A 310 -12.46 1.99 -17.69
CA ALA A 310 -12.95 2.69 -16.51
C ALA A 310 -13.68 4.00 -16.87
N ARG A 311 -13.10 4.80 -17.78
CA ARG A 311 -13.73 6.03 -18.29
C ARG A 311 -15.07 5.76 -18.98
N ARG A 312 -15.18 4.70 -19.78
CA ARG A 312 -16.43 4.33 -20.47
C ARG A 312 -17.52 3.93 -19.47
N VAL A 313 -17.18 3.14 -18.45
CA VAL A 313 -18.13 2.72 -17.39
C VAL A 313 -18.63 3.93 -16.60
N ILE A 314 -17.73 4.83 -16.19
CA ILE A 314 -18.10 6.07 -15.46
C ILE A 314 -19.01 6.97 -16.31
N THR A 315 -18.80 7.03 -17.62
CA THR A 315 -19.60 7.87 -18.53
C THR A 315 -20.98 7.27 -18.81
N LEU A 316 -21.10 5.94 -18.86
CA LEU A 316 -22.36 5.22 -19.10
C LEU A 316 -23.22 5.05 -17.83
N GLY A 317 -22.64 5.22 -16.64
CA GLY A 317 -23.34 5.21 -15.35
C GLY A 317 -23.98 6.54 -14.94
N ARG A 318 -24.04 7.52 -15.85
CA ARG A 318 -24.76 8.79 -15.69
C ARG A 318 -25.98 8.87 -16.59
#